data_AF-A0A969T6I2-F1
#
_entry.id   AF-A0A969T6I2-F1
#
_cell.length_a   1.000
_cell.length_b   1.000
_cell.length_c   1.000
_cell.angle_alpha   90.00
_cell.angle_beta   90.00
_cell.angle_gamma   90.00
#
_symmetry.space_group_name_H-M   'P 1'
#
loop_
_entity.id
_entity.type
_entity.pdbx_description
1 polymer ?
#
loop_
_entity_poly.entity_id
_entity_poly.type
_entity_poly.pdbx_seq_one_letter_code
_entity_poly.pdbx_strand_id
1 'polypeptide(L)'
;MRINESSASISDDVLIRYDDIISYNSSTYSFKVNPEIMEDLQSTDGVGYHTKAFAVTIDKEIIYTGYFWYAFSSRICDWFAIDPVLSNNETGLKVSMAYPTNEFRTSDIDKRNDSRILRLLKRDRKLIQ
;
A
#
# COMPACT_ATOMS: atom_id res chain seq x y z
N MET A 1 1.97 14.64 5.58
CA MET A 1 1.70 13.79 6.76
C MET A 1 2.62 12.58 6.69
N ARG A 2 3.23 12.14 7.80
CA ARG A 2 4.16 11.01 7.86
C ARG A 2 3.89 10.17 9.11
N ILE A 3 3.98 8.85 8.99
CA ILE A 3 3.80 7.92 10.11
C ILE A 3 5.15 7.71 10.79
N ASN A 4 5.21 7.86 12.11
CA ASN A 4 6.33 7.38 12.89
C ASN A 4 6.16 5.88 13.15
N GLU A 5 6.86 5.05 12.38
CA GLU A 5 6.78 3.59 12.45
C GLU A 5 7.16 3.04 13.84
N SER A 6 8.02 3.74 14.59
CA SER A 6 8.45 3.32 15.94
C SER A 6 7.38 3.48 17.02
N SER A 7 6.35 4.29 16.77
CA SER A 7 5.23 4.52 17.69
C SER A 7 3.89 4.04 17.11
N ALA A 8 3.90 3.43 15.93
CA ALA A 8 2.69 2.93 15.29
C ALA A 8 2.25 1.62 15.95
N SER A 9 0.94 1.47 16.15
CA SER A 9 0.32 0.18 16.52
C SER A 9 -0.48 -0.35 15.34
N ILE A 10 -0.46 -1.65 15.15
CA ILE A 10 -1.22 -2.33 14.10
C ILE A 10 -2.61 -2.67 14.68
N SER A 11 -3.66 -2.35 13.95
CA SER A 11 -5.02 -2.80 14.28
C SER A 11 -5.15 -4.31 14.11
N ASP A 12 -5.96 -4.96 14.95
CA ASP A 12 -6.32 -6.38 14.76
C ASP A 12 -7.18 -6.59 13.49
N ASP A 13 -7.78 -5.53 12.96
CA ASP A 13 -8.53 -5.53 11.71
C ASP A 13 -7.59 -5.60 10.49
N VAL A 14 -7.41 -6.81 9.95
CA VAL A 14 -6.63 -7.04 8.73
C VAL A 14 -7.46 -6.73 7.49
N LEU A 15 -7.09 -5.68 6.76
CA LEU A 15 -7.76 -5.28 5.51
C LEU A 15 -7.53 -6.25 4.35
N ILE A 16 -6.30 -6.75 4.21
CA ILE A 16 -5.88 -7.64 3.12
C ILE A 16 -4.98 -8.70 3.74
N ARG A 17 -5.38 -9.97 3.68
CA ARG A 17 -4.54 -11.08 4.14
C ARG A 17 -3.57 -11.49 3.03
N TYR A 18 -2.52 -12.21 3.41
CA TYR A 18 -1.54 -12.72 2.43
C TYR A 18 -2.18 -13.63 1.37
N ASP A 19 -3.19 -14.41 1.76
CA ASP A 19 -3.92 -15.30 0.85
C ASP A 19 -4.80 -14.54 -0.15
N ASP A 20 -5.18 -13.30 0.19
CA ASP A 20 -5.93 -12.41 -0.72
C ASP A 20 -5.03 -11.80 -1.81
N ILE A 21 -3.70 -11.84 -1.63
CA ILE A 21 -2.75 -11.32 -2.62
C ILE A 21 -2.56 -12.35 -3.72
N ILE A 22 -2.93 -11.98 -4.96
CA ILE A 22 -2.72 -12.81 -6.15
C ILE A 22 -1.28 -12.64 -6.64
N SER A 23 -0.83 -11.39 -6.79
CA SER A 23 0.52 -11.09 -7.25
C SER A 23 0.99 -9.71 -6.81
N TYR A 24 2.30 -9.49 -6.94
CA TYR A 24 2.94 -8.20 -6.72
C TYR A 24 3.92 -7.92 -7.85
N ASN A 25 3.76 -6.78 -8.52
CA ASN A 25 4.70 -6.31 -9.53
C ASN A 25 5.73 -5.37 -8.89
N SER A 26 6.99 -5.82 -8.82
CA SER A 26 8.08 -5.03 -8.21
C SER A 26 8.56 -3.85 -9.06
N SER A 27 8.23 -3.83 -10.35
CA SER A 27 8.58 -2.73 -11.27
C SER A 27 7.60 -1.56 -11.14
N THR A 28 6.33 -1.85 -10.85
CA THR A 28 5.25 -0.85 -10.74
C THR A 28 4.79 -0.58 -9.31
N TYR A 29 5.26 -1.37 -8.35
CA TYR A 29 4.85 -1.36 -6.94
C TYR A 29 3.34 -1.59 -6.74
N SER A 30 2.77 -2.51 -7.52
CA SER A 30 1.34 -2.81 -7.50
C SER A 30 1.04 -4.20 -6.96
N PHE A 31 0.10 -4.29 -6.02
CA PHE A 31 -0.48 -5.56 -5.58
C PHE A 31 -1.76 -5.87 -6.37
N LYS A 32 -1.85 -7.07 -6.92
CA LYS A 32 -3.13 -7.63 -7.36
C LYS A 32 -3.71 -8.44 -6.22
N VAL A 33 -4.97 -8.18 -5.88
CA VAL A 33 -5.71 -8.88 -4.83
C VAL A 33 -6.96 -9.55 -5.41
N ASN A 34 -7.61 -10.39 -4.61
CA ASN A 34 -8.89 -10.98 -4.97
C ASN A 34 -9.92 -9.90 -5.34
N PRO A 35 -10.75 -10.12 -6.38
CA PRO A 35 -11.73 -9.14 -6.83
C PRO A 35 -12.70 -8.68 -5.74
N GLU A 36 -13.14 -9.58 -4.86
CA GLU A 36 -14.02 -9.26 -3.73
C GLU A 36 -13.41 -8.21 -2.80
N ILE A 37 -12.11 -8.33 -2.50
CA ILE A 37 -11.37 -7.35 -1.68
C ILE A 37 -11.27 -6.00 -2.39
N MET A 38 -11.10 -6.00 -3.72
CA MET A 38 -11.07 -4.77 -4.50
C MET A 38 -12.44 -4.07 -4.48
N GLU A 39 -13.53 -4.83 -4.64
CA GLU A 39 -14.90 -4.32 -4.56
C GLU A 39 -15.21 -3.77 -3.16
N ASP A 40 -14.76 -4.43 -2.09
CA ASP A 40 -14.92 -3.94 -0.72
C ASP A 40 -14.19 -2.60 -0.48
N LEU A 41 -12.96 -2.48 -1.00
CA LEU A 41 -12.18 -1.24 -0.92
C LEU A 41 -12.81 -0.08 -1.70
N GLN A 42 -13.54 -0.38 -2.79
CA GLN A 42 -14.21 0.62 -3.63
C GLN A 42 -15.64 0.95 -3.17
N SER A 43 -16.37 -0.02 -2.61
CA SER A 43 -17.78 0.11 -2.20
C SER A 43 -17.96 0.85 -0.89
N THR A 44 -16.92 0.95 -0.08
CA THR A 44 -16.94 1.82 1.10
C THR A 44 -16.95 3.26 0.60
N ASP A 45 -18.11 3.94 0.72
CA ASP A 45 -18.31 5.34 0.33
C ASP A 45 -17.02 6.13 0.56
N GLY A 46 -16.45 6.67 -0.51
CA GLY A 46 -15.06 7.15 -0.59
C GLY A 46 -14.55 8.07 0.54
N VAL A 47 -15.45 8.59 1.35
CA VAL A 47 -15.20 9.31 2.60
C VAL A 47 -14.48 8.45 3.67
N GLY A 48 -14.69 7.13 3.74
CA GLY A 48 -14.18 6.28 4.83
C GLY A 48 -12.69 5.94 4.77
N TYR A 49 -12.11 5.89 3.56
CA TYR A 49 -10.69 5.57 3.37
C TYR A 49 -9.82 6.79 3.14
N HIS A 50 -10.40 7.95 2.79
CA HIS A 50 -9.62 9.16 2.59
C HIS A 50 -8.88 9.51 3.89
N THR A 51 -7.55 9.35 3.88
CA THR A 51 -6.61 9.49 5.02
C THR A 51 -6.47 8.28 5.97
N LYS A 52 -7.07 7.12 5.67
CA LYS A 52 -6.88 5.91 6.49
C LYS A 52 -5.45 5.39 6.31
N ALA A 53 -4.74 5.20 7.41
CA ALA A 53 -3.41 4.61 7.39
C ALA A 53 -3.48 3.10 7.08
N PHE A 54 -2.44 2.58 6.44
CA PHE A 54 -2.21 1.14 6.29
C PHE A 54 -0.76 0.81 6.65
N ALA A 55 -0.53 -0.48 6.96
CA ALA A 55 0.81 -1.03 7.16
C ALA A 55 0.95 -2.30 6.32
N VAL A 56 2.10 -2.45 5.65
CA VAL A 56 2.52 -3.73 5.07
C VAL A 56 3.41 -4.42 6.09
N THR A 57 3.00 -5.63 6.46
CA THR A 57 3.64 -6.38 7.54
C THR A 57 4.03 -7.78 7.09
N ILE A 58 5.05 -8.33 7.74
CA ILE A 58 5.39 -9.75 7.69
C ILE A 58 5.46 -10.22 9.14
N ASP A 59 4.72 -11.27 9.50
CA ASP A 59 4.66 -11.77 10.88
C ASP A 59 4.34 -10.69 11.92
N LYS A 60 3.45 -9.75 11.56
CA LYS A 60 3.08 -8.55 12.34
C LYS A 60 4.21 -7.53 12.56
N GLU A 61 5.37 -7.71 11.96
CA GLU A 61 6.42 -6.69 11.92
C GLU A 61 6.12 -5.69 10.79
N ILE A 62 6.11 -4.39 11.09
CA ILE A 62 5.93 -3.34 10.08
C ILE A 62 7.16 -3.28 9.16
N ILE A 63 6.94 -3.47 7.86
CA ILE A 63 7.96 -3.25 6.83
C ILE A 63 7.93 -1.79 6.39
N TYR A 64 6.75 -1.33 5.98
CA TYR A 64 6.48 0.06 5.68
C TYR A 64 5.00 0.39 5.91
N THR A 65 4.70 1.67 5.99
CA THR A 65 3.34 2.18 6.17
C THR A 65 2.93 3.11 5.05
N GLY A 66 1.65 3.45 4.96
CA GLY A 66 1.11 4.34 3.94
C GLY A 66 -0.27 4.87 4.31
N TYR A 67 -0.89 5.59 3.38
CA TYR A 67 -2.27 6.07 3.50
C TYR A 67 -3.09 5.70 2.27
N PHE A 68 -4.37 5.41 2.45
CA PHE A 68 -5.33 5.53 1.36
C PHE A 68 -5.58 7.02 1.10
N TRP A 69 -5.23 7.47 -0.11
CA TRP A 69 -5.16 8.90 -0.42
C TRP A 69 -5.54 9.18 -1.87
N TYR A 70 -6.47 10.10 -2.07
CA TYR A 70 -6.90 10.50 -3.42
C TYR A 70 -5.84 11.34 -4.11
N ALA A 71 -5.52 10.99 -5.35
CA ALA A 71 -4.58 11.72 -6.19
C ALA A 71 -5.02 13.17 -6.46
N PHE A 72 -6.33 13.44 -6.42
CA PHE A 72 -6.89 14.79 -6.59
C PHE A 72 -6.96 15.61 -5.28
N SER A 73 -6.45 15.08 -4.17
CA SER A 73 -6.37 15.83 -2.92
C SER A 73 -5.29 16.91 -3.00
N SER A 74 -5.63 18.15 -2.65
CA SER A 74 -4.67 19.26 -2.54
C SER A 74 -3.87 19.27 -1.24
N ARG A 75 -4.10 18.28 -0.36
CA ARG A 75 -3.39 18.15 0.92
C ARG A 75 -2.05 17.44 0.72
N ILE A 76 -1.03 17.90 1.43
CA ILE A 76 0.33 17.32 1.38
C ILE A 76 0.38 15.98 2.13
N CYS A 77 0.78 14.93 1.41
CA CYS A 77 1.11 13.62 1.94
C CYS A 77 2.51 13.21 1.45
N ASP A 78 3.52 13.46 2.30
CA ASP A 78 4.90 13.03 2.09
C ASP A 78 5.09 11.60 2.65
N TRP A 79 4.28 10.68 2.16
CA TRP A 79 4.29 9.26 2.56
C TRP A 79 3.72 8.37 1.46
N PHE A 80 3.88 7.04 1.59
CA PHE A 80 3.34 6.11 0.61
C PHE A 80 1.81 6.20 0.57
N ALA A 81 1.27 6.07 -0.63
CA ALA A 81 -0.17 6.13 -0.83
C ALA A 81 -0.68 5.06 -1.77
N ILE A 82 -1.91 4.63 -1.51
CA ILE A 82 -2.74 3.89 -2.45
C ILE A 82 -3.93 4.79 -2.78
N ASP A 83 -4.16 5.04 -4.06
CA ASP A 83 -5.38 5.74 -4.48
C ASP A 83 -6.48 4.71 -4.75
N PRO A 84 -7.50 4.60 -3.90
CA PRO A 84 -8.55 3.60 -4.09
C PRO A 84 -9.48 3.92 -5.28
N VAL A 85 -9.49 5.15 -5.81
CA VAL A 85 -10.27 5.51 -7.01
C VAL A 85 -9.56 5.02 -8.28
N LEU A 86 -8.23 5.07 -8.31
CA LEU A 86 -7.42 4.62 -9.46
C LEU A 86 -7.08 3.13 -9.39
N SER A 87 -7.30 2.50 -8.24
CA SER A 87 -7.09 1.06 -8.05
C SER A 87 -8.31 0.28 -8.56
N ASN A 88 -8.09 -0.76 -9.36
CA ASN A 88 -9.13 -1.68 -9.81
C ASN A 88 -8.55 -3.07 -10.09
N ASN A 89 -9.37 -4.01 -10.58
CA ASN A 89 -8.95 -5.40 -10.85
C ASN A 89 -7.87 -5.54 -11.94
N GLU A 90 -7.74 -4.54 -12.83
CA GLU A 90 -6.74 -4.50 -13.90
C GLU A 90 -5.43 -3.85 -13.41
N THR A 91 -5.53 -2.71 -12.74
CA THR A 91 -4.38 -1.89 -12.30
C THR A 91 -3.78 -2.35 -10.96
N GLY A 92 -4.59 -3.01 -10.13
CA GLY A 92 -4.26 -3.39 -8.77
C GLY A 92 -4.15 -2.20 -7.81
N LEU A 93 -3.74 -2.50 -6.58
CA LEU A 93 -3.43 -1.53 -5.54
C LEU A 93 -2.00 -1.03 -5.75
N LYS A 94 -1.86 0.09 -6.47
CA LYS A 94 -0.57 0.72 -6.73
C LYS A 94 -0.13 1.54 -5.51
N VAL A 95 1.06 1.22 -4.98
CA VAL A 95 1.68 2.00 -3.90
C VAL A 95 2.60 3.06 -4.52
N SER A 96 2.15 4.31 -4.52
CA SER A 96 2.85 5.46 -5.07
C SER A 96 3.36 6.41 -3.99
N MET A 97 4.18 7.39 -4.40
CA MET A 97 4.41 8.58 -3.59
C MET A 97 3.22 9.53 -3.76
N ALA A 98 2.65 10.01 -2.66
CA ALA A 98 1.63 11.06 -2.72
C ALA A 98 2.25 12.45 -2.95
N TYR A 99 1.37 13.46 -3.06
CA TYR A 99 1.75 14.82 -3.40
C TYR A 99 2.45 15.55 -2.23
N PRO A 100 3.54 16.31 -2.48
CA PRO A 100 4.21 16.51 -3.77
C PRO A 100 5.10 15.33 -4.16
N THR A 101 5.09 14.97 -5.45
CA THR A 101 5.84 13.84 -6.00
C THR A 101 7.35 14.01 -5.81
N ASN A 102 8.05 12.92 -5.43
CA ASN A 102 9.49 12.57 -5.44
C ASN A 102 10.60 13.63 -5.24
N GLU A 103 10.44 14.88 -5.66
CA GLU A 103 11.43 15.96 -5.59
C GLU A 103 11.68 16.45 -4.15
N PHE A 104 10.84 16.04 -3.19
CA PHE A 104 10.89 16.49 -1.79
C PHE A 104 11.39 15.43 -0.81
N ARG A 105 11.86 14.26 -1.27
CA ARG A 105 12.29 13.20 -0.35
C ARG A 105 13.56 13.59 0.41
N THR A 106 13.46 13.57 1.73
CA THR A 106 14.60 13.50 2.64
C THR A 106 14.96 12.03 2.89
N SER A 107 16.05 11.55 2.28
CA SER A 107 16.88 10.37 2.64
C SER A 107 16.30 8.98 2.99
N ASP A 108 15.00 8.73 3.14
CA ASP A 108 14.52 7.41 3.63
C ASP A 108 14.54 6.34 2.55
N ILE A 109 15.26 5.24 2.75
CA ILE A 109 15.33 4.11 1.81
C ILE A 109 13.91 3.64 1.43
N ASP A 110 13.63 3.53 0.13
CA ASP A 110 12.35 3.02 -0.37
C ASP A 110 12.19 1.54 -0.04
N LYS A 111 11.27 1.23 0.88
CA LYS A 111 11.06 -0.12 1.40
C LYS A 111 9.98 -0.92 0.64
N ARG A 112 9.39 -0.39 -0.44
CA ARG A 112 8.35 -1.11 -1.19
C ARG A 112 8.85 -2.44 -1.76
N ASN A 113 10.13 -2.48 -2.13
CA ASN A 113 10.85 -3.67 -2.57
C ASN A 113 11.79 -4.23 -1.46
N ASP A 114 11.42 -4.12 -0.18
CA ASP A 114 12.18 -4.73 0.92
C ASP A 114 12.42 -6.22 0.61
N SER A 115 13.66 -6.66 0.81
CA SER A 115 14.10 -8.02 0.47
C SER A 115 13.25 -9.11 1.14
N ARG A 116 12.68 -8.86 2.33
CA ARG A 116 11.79 -9.79 3.03
C ARG A 116 10.49 -9.99 2.26
N ILE A 117 9.89 -8.90 1.77
CA ILE A 117 8.68 -8.92 0.92
C ILE A 117 8.98 -9.71 -0.37
N LEU A 118 10.06 -9.34 -1.06
CA LEU A 118 10.40 -9.97 -2.34
C LEU A 118 10.70 -11.47 -2.19
N ARG A 119 11.43 -11.87 -1.14
CA ARG A 119 11.71 -13.30 -0.89
C ARG A 119 10.43 -14.08 -0.61
N LEU A 120 9.54 -13.56 0.23
CA LEU A 120 8.28 -14.21 0.57
C LEU A 120 7.39 -14.39 -0.67
N LEU A 121 7.18 -13.32 -1.43
CA LEU A 121 6.34 -13.35 -2.63
C LEU A 121 6.96 -14.20 -3.74
N LYS A 122 8.30 -14.21 -3.88
CA LYS A 122 8.99 -15.08 -4.85
C LYS A 122 8.86 -16.55 -4.49
N ARG A 123 9.03 -16.90 -3.21
CA ARG A 123 8.88 -18.29 -2.69
C ARG A 123 7.52 -18.86 -3.09
N ASP A 124 6.48 -18.06 -2.94
CA ASP A 124 5.09 -18.50 -3.16
C ASP A 124 4.56 -18.15 -4.56
N ARG A 125 5.46 -17.79 -5.49
CA ARG A 125 5.15 -17.48 -6.91
C ARG A 125 4.16 -16.32 -7.11
N LYS A 126 4.12 -15.39 -6.17
CA LYS A 126 3.32 -14.15 -6.23
C LYS A 126 4.12 -12.96 -6.78
N LEU A 127 5.45 -13.01 -6.81
CA LEU A 127 6.30 -11.94 -7.36
C LEU A 127 6.35 -11.98 -8.90
N ILE A 128 6.05 -10.84 -9.53
CA ILE A 128 6.19 -10.59 -10.97
C ILE A 128 6.97 -9.29 -11.22
N GLN A 129 7.36 -9.05 -12.47
CA GLN A 129 8.09 -7.85 -12.92
C GLN A 129 7.36 -7.17 -14.07
#